data_AF-A0A1V6TLF1-F1
#
_entry.id   AF-A0A1V6TLF1-F1
#
_cell.length_a   1.000
_cell.length_b   1.000
_cell.length_c   1.000
_cell.angle_alpha   90.00
_cell.angle_beta   90.00
_cell.angle_gamma   90.00
#
_symmetry.space_group_name_H-M   'P 1'
#
loop_
_entity.id
_entity.type
_entity.pdbx_description
1 polymer ?
#
loop_
_entity_poly.entity_id
_entity_poly.type
_entity_poly.pdbx_seq_one_letter_code
_entity_poly.pdbx_strand_id
1 'polypeptide(L)'
;MGTPMRLIQRSRGQWSRNKPCLWSHNVTTTANPHKLSLDPSPLELLQATLLGSVTSKTKCQTDAERNRQIVDLIESQWQNNDLPPPLWHALKGVSSTGFKEAEGRLNSIATIPSLKDVTERLVVDPNGAEILQSKLHGLILRCRGQNSSAELLSVFGDIVVRLQRLKLPISRGTYGLGMELAAENLSSVAFNRFFTGFIRSPKRVQIKHLHNVVQMLYETVHQELFENPHYDTTHILAEITGEYDAISESGNIRLHDFLYSNIENSQGEIHTDLPIWTNYLCLLSILQSREPLTNSWKAFLKSFHSESSSNLHSMYSVVLALSRAGRSETAAKFLEDISICNGDSLPCLTKFPHIREILNDSFICQVLVDIVGNDEYEALLELTVDDIERRLGLQWVKTQQPESEAHSSITPGSLWSSFEDQPLITIDGDCAGYDDPSRLFAELEISGCSRSPDQLGQIVELLHEHDGSGLEVISQSQFTGNLPRFRWCPQHSPIEFSHSQLPASSDHTRKWTPTSLGLIWARPLINGIVEGRGKSFHFMQLGSLDMQYNPTEKWQPSGYIVVWDRQSGHMNAVFVGTDHGVIDRGPMPSDSPFGTILRIRLPHMPDSGHWSSADHFHLDLDPSLDLYSR
;
A
#
# COMPACT_ATOMS: atom_id res chain seq x y z
N MET A 1 53.96 -24.49 -16.84
CA MET A 1 54.37 -25.29 -18.02
C MET A 1 53.08 -25.64 -18.75
N GLY A 2 52.70 -24.93 -19.81
CA GLY A 2 53.25 -25.12 -21.15
C GLY A 2 52.09 -25.54 -22.06
N THR A 3 51.36 -24.55 -22.55
CA THR A 3 50.52 -24.56 -23.79
C THR A 3 51.33 -25.10 -25.00
N PRO A 4 50.79 -25.20 -26.24
CA PRO A 4 49.41 -25.31 -26.75
C PRO A 4 49.29 -26.37 -27.88
N MET A 5 48.09 -26.58 -28.43
CA MET A 5 47.98 -26.93 -29.87
C MET A 5 46.89 -26.09 -30.54
N ARG A 6 47.30 -25.46 -31.64
CA ARG A 6 46.58 -24.49 -32.47
C ARG A 6 46.69 -24.97 -33.93
N LEU A 7 45.72 -24.52 -34.74
CA LEU A 7 45.71 -24.40 -36.21
C LEU A 7 45.39 -25.70 -36.97
N ILE A 8 44.52 -25.71 -37.99
CA ILE A 8 44.49 -24.91 -39.24
C ILE A 8 43.00 -24.69 -39.66
N GLN A 9 42.47 -23.49 -39.88
CA GLN A 9 42.58 -22.51 -40.99
C GLN A 9 41.80 -22.80 -42.31
N ARG A 10 40.80 -21.94 -42.54
CA ARG A 10 40.34 -21.26 -43.78
C ARG A 10 39.68 -22.04 -44.94
N SER A 11 38.46 -21.58 -45.28
CA SER A 11 38.24 -20.90 -46.57
C SER A 11 37.20 -19.77 -46.44
N ARG A 12 37.39 -18.72 -47.26
CA ARG A 12 36.61 -17.47 -47.34
C ARG A 12 35.45 -17.66 -48.33
N GLY A 13 34.31 -17.03 -48.04
CA GLY A 13 33.26 -16.71 -49.01
C GLY A 13 32.47 -15.52 -48.49
N GLN A 14 32.32 -14.48 -49.30
CA GLN A 14 31.96 -13.11 -48.93
C GLN A 14 30.57 -12.77 -49.54
N TRP A 15 29.82 -11.84 -48.90
CA TRP A 15 28.59 -11.14 -49.35
C TRP A 15 27.29 -11.95 -49.15
N SER A 16 26.17 -11.44 -48.60
CA SER A 16 25.56 -10.10 -48.72
C SER A 16 24.60 -9.79 -47.54
N ARG A 17 24.30 -8.50 -47.34
CA ARG A 17 23.30 -7.94 -46.41
C ARG A 17 21.88 -8.46 -46.75
N ASN A 18 21.09 -8.85 -45.75
CA ASN A 18 19.63 -8.70 -45.76
C ASN A 18 19.02 -8.74 -44.35
N LYS A 19 18.07 -7.82 -44.13
CA LYS A 19 17.29 -7.58 -42.90
C LYS A 19 16.26 -8.71 -42.69
N PRO A 20 15.86 -9.05 -41.45
CA PRO A 20 14.80 -10.03 -41.22
C PRO A 20 13.42 -9.39 -41.31
N CYS A 21 12.58 -9.96 -42.18
CA CYS A 21 11.17 -9.68 -42.31
C CYS A 21 10.36 -10.39 -41.22
N LEU A 22 9.37 -9.66 -40.70
CA LEU A 22 8.27 -10.13 -39.86
C LEU A 22 7.53 -11.31 -40.51
N TRP A 23 7.37 -12.38 -39.75
CA TRP A 23 6.41 -13.45 -40.04
C TRP A 23 5.14 -13.17 -39.26
N SER A 24 4.05 -12.96 -40.00
CA SER A 24 2.68 -12.89 -39.51
C SER A 24 2.12 -14.31 -39.44
N HIS A 25 1.60 -14.69 -38.27
CA HIS A 25 0.77 -15.89 -38.13
C HIS A 25 -0.67 -15.58 -38.52
N ASN A 26 -1.14 -16.30 -39.52
CA ASN A 26 -2.53 -16.37 -39.95
C ASN A 26 -3.38 -17.07 -38.89
N VAL A 27 -4.45 -16.42 -38.44
CA VAL A 27 -5.63 -17.11 -37.89
C VAL A 27 -6.78 -16.84 -38.86
N THR A 28 -7.21 -17.90 -39.53
CA THR A 28 -8.38 -17.95 -40.39
C THR A 28 -9.65 -17.91 -39.54
N THR A 29 -10.38 -16.79 -39.61
CA THR A 29 -11.80 -16.73 -39.24
C THR A 29 -12.59 -16.52 -40.53
N THR A 30 -13.34 -17.55 -40.92
CA THR A 30 -14.26 -17.55 -42.06
C THR A 30 -15.34 -16.47 -41.87
N ALA A 31 -15.25 -15.38 -42.62
CA ALA A 31 -16.28 -14.35 -42.71
C ALA A 31 -17.03 -14.48 -44.05
N ASN A 32 -18.36 -14.61 -43.95
CA ASN A 32 -19.30 -14.53 -45.07
C ASN A 32 -19.16 -13.19 -45.84
N PRO A 33 -19.27 -13.19 -47.18
CA PRO A 33 -19.40 -11.97 -47.96
C PRO A 33 -20.84 -11.44 -47.90
N HIS A 34 -21.01 -10.13 -48.12
CA HIS A 34 -22.27 -9.36 -48.24
C HIS A 34 -22.79 -8.62 -47.00
N LYS A 35 -22.21 -7.44 -46.74
CA LYS A 35 -22.87 -6.12 -46.95
C LYS A 35 -21.85 -5.04 -46.59
N LEU A 36 -21.21 -4.47 -47.61
CA LEU A 36 -20.44 -3.23 -47.46
C LEU A 36 -21.41 -2.14 -46.99
N SER A 37 -21.17 -1.60 -45.80
CA SER A 37 -21.74 -0.33 -45.36
C SER A 37 -21.54 0.71 -46.46
N LEU A 38 -22.64 1.27 -46.97
CA LEU A 38 -22.62 2.28 -48.04
C LEU A 38 -22.15 3.67 -47.56
N ASP A 39 -22.01 3.86 -46.25
CA ASP A 39 -21.65 5.17 -45.68
C ASP A 39 -20.13 5.29 -45.47
N PRO A 40 -19.50 6.39 -45.95
CA PRO A 40 -18.07 6.65 -45.76
C PRO A 40 -17.76 6.93 -44.28
N SER A 41 -16.60 6.48 -43.80
CA SER A 41 -16.21 6.72 -42.40
C SER A 41 -15.86 8.19 -42.14
N PRO A 42 -15.97 8.69 -40.90
CA PRO A 42 -15.62 10.08 -40.55
C PRO A 42 -14.18 10.46 -40.91
N LEU A 43 -13.25 9.49 -40.84
CA LEU A 43 -11.85 9.68 -41.20
C LEU A 43 -11.69 9.81 -42.73
N GLU A 44 -12.48 9.08 -43.52
CA GLU A 44 -12.49 9.16 -44.99
C GLU A 44 -13.04 10.51 -45.47
N LEU A 45 -14.11 11.00 -44.83
CA LEU A 45 -14.68 12.33 -45.09
C LEU A 45 -13.72 13.47 -44.72
N LEU A 46 -13.02 13.35 -43.58
CA LEU A 46 -12.03 14.32 -43.13
C LEU A 46 -10.80 14.34 -44.05
N GLN A 47 -10.33 13.17 -44.49
CA GLN A 47 -9.24 13.09 -45.46
C GLN A 47 -9.63 13.69 -46.82
N ALA A 48 -10.84 13.42 -47.31
CA ALA A 48 -11.33 13.97 -48.58
C ALA A 48 -11.48 15.51 -48.54
N THR A 49 -11.93 16.06 -47.41
CA THR A 49 -12.11 17.51 -47.23
C THR A 49 -10.79 18.25 -46.98
N LEU A 50 -9.82 17.65 -46.28
CA LEU A 50 -8.52 18.28 -46.01
C LEU A 50 -7.51 18.15 -47.16
N LEU A 51 -7.57 17.07 -47.94
CA LEU A 51 -6.61 16.80 -49.02
C LEU A 51 -7.05 17.33 -50.39
N GLY A 52 -8.21 18.02 -50.48
CA GLY A 52 -8.66 18.78 -51.65
C GLY A 52 -8.27 18.17 -52.98
N SER A 53 -8.97 17.11 -53.41
CA SER A 53 -8.83 16.44 -54.71
C SER A 53 -7.41 16.40 -55.30
N VAL A 54 -6.37 16.05 -54.54
CA VAL A 54 -5.07 15.73 -55.15
C VAL A 54 -5.18 14.33 -55.74
N THR A 55 -5.43 14.27 -57.05
CA THR A 55 -5.38 13.03 -57.83
C THR A 55 -3.98 12.43 -57.76
N SER A 56 -3.76 11.57 -56.78
CA SER A 56 -2.66 10.61 -56.78
C SER A 56 -2.82 9.71 -58.02
N LYS A 57 -1.91 9.84 -58.99
CA LYS A 57 -1.94 9.12 -60.27
C LYS A 57 -1.68 7.61 -60.17
N THR A 58 -1.72 7.04 -58.98
CA THR A 58 -1.42 5.62 -58.77
C THR A 58 -2.22 5.09 -57.57
N LYS A 59 -3.51 4.82 -57.77
CA LYS A 59 -4.29 3.89 -56.93
C LYS A 59 -5.51 3.35 -57.70
N CYS A 60 -5.96 2.17 -57.25
CA CYS A 60 -6.94 1.28 -57.85
C CYS A 60 -8.23 2.00 -58.30
N GLN A 61 -8.84 1.58 -59.42
CA GLN A 61 -10.09 2.15 -59.96
C GLN A 61 -11.21 2.28 -58.92
N THR A 62 -11.25 1.36 -57.94
CA THR A 62 -12.21 1.35 -56.82
C THR A 62 -12.07 2.54 -55.86
N ASP A 63 -10.86 3.08 -55.66
CA ASP A 63 -10.63 4.23 -54.75
C ASP A 63 -11.04 5.54 -55.42
N ALA A 64 -10.93 5.63 -56.75
CA ALA A 64 -11.33 6.80 -57.52
C ALA A 64 -12.87 6.91 -57.63
N GLU A 65 -13.57 5.79 -57.77
CA GLU A 65 -15.04 5.74 -57.75
C GLU A 65 -15.61 6.05 -56.36
N ARG A 66 -14.99 5.53 -55.29
CA ARG A 66 -15.38 5.85 -53.91
C ARG A 66 -15.12 7.32 -53.57
N ASN A 67 -13.99 7.89 -54.01
CA ASN A 67 -13.72 9.31 -53.84
C ASN A 67 -14.67 10.20 -54.66
N ARG A 68 -15.07 9.79 -55.88
CA ARG A 68 -16.12 10.50 -56.63
C ARG A 68 -17.46 10.46 -55.91
N GLN A 69 -17.87 9.30 -55.39
CA GLN A 69 -19.10 9.18 -54.61
C GLN A 69 -19.08 10.08 -53.37
N ILE A 70 -17.93 10.21 -52.69
CA ILE A 70 -17.77 11.11 -51.54
C ILE A 70 -17.85 12.58 -51.95
N VAL A 71 -17.21 12.97 -53.06
CA VAL A 71 -17.25 14.34 -53.58
C VAL A 71 -18.65 14.71 -54.08
N ASP A 72 -19.33 13.82 -54.81
CA ASP A 72 -20.71 14.01 -55.26
C ASP A 72 -21.67 14.12 -54.06
N LEU A 73 -21.41 13.40 -52.96
CA LEU A 73 -22.15 13.55 -51.70
C LEU A 73 -21.92 14.90 -51.04
N ILE A 74 -20.69 15.41 -51.06
CA ILE A 74 -20.34 16.73 -50.51
C ILE A 74 -20.97 17.84 -51.35
N GLU A 75 -20.88 17.77 -52.68
CA GLU A 75 -21.44 18.78 -53.60
C GLU A 75 -22.98 18.76 -53.65
N SER A 76 -23.61 17.58 -53.52
CA SER A 76 -25.08 17.47 -53.48
C SER A 76 -25.68 17.93 -52.15
N GLN A 77 -24.93 17.85 -51.04
CA GLN A 77 -25.40 18.25 -49.71
C GLN A 77 -24.93 19.65 -49.28
N TRP A 78 -23.94 20.25 -49.94
CA TRP A 78 -23.50 21.63 -49.71
C TRP A 78 -23.95 22.55 -50.84
N GLN A 79 -25.18 23.07 -50.73
CA GLN A 79 -25.58 24.24 -51.52
C GLN A 79 -25.12 25.53 -50.83
N ASN A 80 -24.60 26.47 -51.64
CA ASN A 80 -24.00 27.72 -51.19
C ASN A 80 -24.88 28.48 -50.18
N ASN A 81 -24.29 28.76 -49.02
CA ASN A 81 -24.74 29.58 -47.88
C ASN A 81 -25.50 28.91 -46.72
N ASP A 82 -25.63 27.59 -46.66
CA ASP A 82 -26.06 26.91 -45.42
C ASP A 82 -24.89 26.21 -44.70
N LEU A 83 -24.86 26.33 -43.36
CA LEU A 83 -23.88 25.65 -42.50
C LEU A 83 -23.96 24.12 -42.74
N PRO A 84 -22.81 23.43 -42.95
CA PRO A 84 -22.79 22.08 -43.49
C PRO A 84 -23.34 21.00 -42.53
N PRO A 85 -24.31 20.15 -42.95
CA PRO A 85 -24.65 18.89 -42.27
C PRO A 85 -24.39 17.70 -43.23
N PRO A 86 -23.46 16.76 -42.97
CA PRO A 86 -23.54 15.76 -41.91
C PRO A 86 -22.20 15.44 -41.23
N LEU A 87 -21.09 16.08 -41.61
CA LEU A 87 -19.83 16.04 -40.85
C LEU A 87 -20.06 16.57 -39.44
N TRP A 88 -20.91 17.59 -39.30
CA TRP A 88 -21.37 18.07 -38.01
C TRP A 88 -22.31 17.10 -37.30
N HIS A 89 -23.02 16.20 -38.00
CA HIS A 89 -23.89 15.20 -37.36
C HIS A 89 -23.12 13.93 -36.92
N ALA A 90 -22.09 13.53 -37.67
CA ALA A 90 -21.10 12.55 -37.24
C ALA A 90 -20.23 13.10 -36.08
N LEU A 91 -19.92 14.40 -36.10
CA LEU A 91 -19.41 15.12 -34.93
C LEU A 91 -20.49 15.33 -33.86
N LYS A 92 -21.81 15.36 -34.18
CA LYS A 92 -22.94 15.30 -33.21
C LYS A 92 -23.23 13.88 -32.72
N GLY A 93 -22.30 12.93 -32.84
CA GLY A 93 -22.10 11.99 -31.73
C GLY A 93 -21.82 12.72 -30.40
N VAL A 94 -21.43 14.00 -30.50
CA VAL A 94 -21.41 15.05 -29.48
C VAL A 94 -22.73 15.84 -29.43
N SER A 95 -23.88 15.22 -29.75
CA SER A 95 -25.15 15.76 -29.25
C SER A 95 -25.06 15.79 -27.74
N SER A 96 -25.62 16.82 -27.08
CA SER A 96 -25.79 16.82 -25.62
C SER A 96 -26.50 15.52 -25.23
N THR A 97 -25.74 14.48 -24.88
CA THR A 97 -26.29 13.27 -24.29
C THR A 97 -27.12 13.75 -23.13
N GLY A 98 -28.41 13.40 -23.11
CA GLY A 98 -29.28 13.82 -22.02
C GLY A 98 -28.59 13.49 -20.71
N PHE A 99 -28.62 14.40 -19.74
CA PHE A 99 -27.90 14.29 -18.47
C PHE A 99 -27.95 12.88 -17.85
N LYS A 100 -29.13 12.23 -17.93
CA LYS A 100 -29.36 10.87 -17.44
C LYS A 100 -28.65 9.76 -18.23
N GLU A 101 -28.48 9.92 -19.54
CA GLU A 101 -27.78 8.95 -20.38
C GLU A 101 -26.25 9.05 -20.20
N ALA A 102 -25.72 10.26 -20.08
CA ALA A 102 -24.33 10.51 -19.73
C ALA A 102 -24.00 9.92 -18.34
N GLU A 103 -24.86 10.15 -17.35
CA GLU A 103 -24.70 9.62 -16.01
C GLU A 103 -24.83 8.08 -15.98
N GLY A 104 -25.77 7.52 -16.73
CA GLY A 104 -25.91 6.06 -16.87
C GLY A 104 -24.66 5.39 -17.46
N ARG A 105 -24.04 6.01 -18.46
CA ARG A 105 -22.78 5.52 -19.05
C ARG A 105 -21.62 5.61 -18.08
N LEU A 106 -21.46 6.71 -17.35
CA LEU A 106 -20.42 6.86 -16.33
C LEU A 106 -20.56 5.81 -15.20
N ASN A 107 -21.79 5.45 -14.84
CA ASN A 107 -22.02 4.41 -13.83
C ASN A 107 -21.63 2.99 -14.31
N SER A 108 -21.53 2.76 -15.62
CA SER A 108 -21.14 1.46 -16.21
C SER A 108 -19.63 1.30 -16.47
N ILE A 109 -18.81 2.33 -16.23
CA ILE A 109 -17.38 2.30 -16.53
C ILE A 109 -16.62 1.52 -15.45
N ALA A 110 -15.89 0.50 -15.88
CA ALA A 110 -14.92 -0.26 -15.09
C ALA A 110 -13.50 -0.29 -15.68
N THR A 111 -13.31 0.17 -16.93
CA THR A 111 -12.03 0.07 -17.65
C THR A 111 -11.53 1.42 -18.17
N ILE A 112 -10.20 1.58 -18.25
CA ILE A 112 -9.55 2.78 -18.81
C ILE A 112 -10.00 3.12 -20.23
N PRO A 113 -10.10 2.18 -21.21
CA PRO A 113 -10.54 2.50 -22.56
C PRO A 113 -11.96 3.09 -22.59
N SER A 114 -12.85 2.56 -21.75
CA SER A 114 -14.21 3.07 -21.59
C SER A 114 -14.21 4.48 -20.99
N LEU A 115 -13.32 4.75 -20.03
CA LEU A 115 -13.15 6.08 -19.45
C LEU A 115 -12.64 7.09 -20.51
N LYS A 116 -11.69 6.69 -21.36
CA LYS A 116 -11.18 7.53 -22.46
C LYS A 116 -12.29 7.86 -23.46
N ASP A 117 -13.02 6.86 -23.95
CA ASP A 117 -14.12 7.05 -24.90
C ASP A 117 -15.22 7.97 -24.35
N VAL A 118 -15.63 7.75 -23.09
CA VAL A 118 -16.65 8.60 -22.45
C VAL A 118 -16.14 10.01 -22.19
N THR A 119 -14.86 10.17 -21.80
CA THR A 119 -14.24 11.49 -21.66
C THR A 119 -14.20 12.24 -23.00
N GLU A 120 -13.82 11.57 -24.09
CA GLU A 120 -13.76 12.20 -25.41
C GLU A 120 -15.12 12.73 -25.87
N ARG A 121 -16.21 12.06 -25.50
CA ARG A 121 -17.58 12.45 -25.82
C ARG A 121 -18.15 13.52 -24.89
N LEU A 122 -17.88 13.45 -23.58
CA LEU A 122 -18.42 14.38 -22.58
C LEU A 122 -17.63 15.68 -22.47
N VAL A 123 -16.30 15.64 -22.66
CA VAL A 123 -15.44 16.83 -22.52
C VAL A 123 -15.41 17.59 -23.84
N VAL A 124 -16.55 18.23 -24.14
CA VAL A 124 -16.72 19.15 -25.28
C VAL A 124 -17.31 20.50 -24.84
N ASP A 125 -18.12 20.52 -23.79
CA ASP A 125 -18.70 21.73 -23.21
C ASP A 125 -18.54 21.79 -21.68
N PRO A 126 -18.78 22.96 -21.04
CA PRO A 126 -18.63 23.11 -19.59
C PRO A 126 -19.52 22.20 -18.75
N ASN A 127 -20.74 21.87 -19.20
CA ASN A 127 -21.66 21.03 -18.44
C ASN A 127 -21.19 19.57 -18.46
N GLY A 128 -20.74 19.08 -19.62
CA GLY A 128 -20.15 17.74 -19.74
C GLY A 128 -18.87 17.59 -18.89
N ALA A 129 -18.04 18.65 -18.82
CA ALA A 129 -16.88 18.69 -17.93
C ALA A 129 -17.26 18.66 -16.45
N GLU A 130 -18.32 19.35 -16.03
CA GLU A 130 -18.79 19.35 -14.64
C GLU A 130 -19.32 17.97 -14.23
N ILE A 131 -20.11 17.33 -15.10
CA ILE A 131 -20.66 15.97 -14.86
C ILE A 131 -19.52 14.97 -14.67
N LEU A 132 -18.53 14.96 -15.57
CA LEU A 132 -17.37 14.07 -15.45
C LEU A 132 -16.64 14.29 -14.13
N GLN A 133 -16.34 15.55 -13.79
CA GLN A 133 -15.60 15.90 -12.58
C GLN A 133 -16.33 15.52 -11.30
N SER A 134 -17.67 15.60 -11.28
CA SER A 134 -18.49 15.20 -10.12
C SER A 134 -18.45 13.70 -9.80
N LYS A 135 -18.17 12.85 -10.81
CA LYS A 135 -18.16 11.38 -10.68
C LYS A 135 -16.75 10.79 -10.75
N LEU A 136 -15.74 11.62 -11.03
CA LEU A 136 -14.38 11.20 -11.34
C LEU A 136 -13.73 10.35 -10.24
N HIS A 137 -13.95 10.71 -8.98
CA HIS A 137 -13.46 9.94 -7.83
C HIS A 137 -14.01 8.50 -7.82
N GLY A 138 -15.34 8.34 -7.94
CA GLY A 138 -15.96 7.01 -7.97
C GLY A 138 -15.58 6.19 -9.21
N LEU A 139 -15.32 6.85 -10.34
CA LEU A 139 -14.84 6.21 -11.57
C LEU A 139 -13.42 5.65 -11.41
N ILE A 140 -12.52 6.45 -10.82
CA ILE A 140 -11.15 6.01 -10.57
C ILE A 140 -11.13 4.83 -9.59
N LEU A 141 -11.92 4.90 -8.51
CA LEU A 141 -12.07 3.78 -7.58
C LEU A 141 -12.53 2.49 -8.27
N ARG A 142 -13.47 2.57 -9.22
CA ARG A 142 -13.90 1.40 -10.01
C ARG A 142 -12.81 0.90 -10.96
N CYS A 143 -12.05 1.81 -11.58
CA CYS A 143 -10.98 1.44 -12.50
C CYS A 143 -9.74 0.86 -11.81
N ARG A 144 -9.52 1.16 -10.51
CA ARG A 144 -8.41 0.59 -9.71
C ARG A 144 -8.40 -0.94 -9.68
N GLY A 145 -9.55 -1.59 -9.73
CA GLY A 145 -9.62 -3.06 -9.69
C GLY A 145 -9.03 -3.77 -10.91
N GLN A 146 -8.80 -3.06 -12.03
CA GLN A 146 -8.40 -3.68 -13.30
C GLN A 146 -7.22 -2.98 -13.99
N ASN A 147 -6.70 -1.90 -13.41
CA ASN A 147 -5.67 -1.08 -14.05
C ASN A 147 -4.65 -0.64 -13.00
N SER A 148 -3.40 -0.52 -13.40
CA SER A 148 -2.33 -0.08 -12.49
C SER A 148 -2.51 1.38 -12.08
N SER A 149 -2.00 1.71 -10.89
CA SER A 149 -1.97 3.09 -10.38
C SER A 149 -1.28 4.07 -11.35
N ALA A 150 -0.24 3.62 -12.05
CA ALA A 150 0.51 4.41 -13.04
C ALA A 150 -0.30 4.70 -14.31
N GLU A 151 -1.02 3.70 -14.83
CA GLU A 151 -1.92 3.89 -15.98
C GLU A 151 -3.05 4.85 -15.64
N LEU A 152 -3.63 4.72 -14.43
CA LEU A 152 -4.67 5.63 -13.96
C LEU A 152 -4.16 7.07 -13.86
N LEU A 153 -2.96 7.28 -13.33
CA LEU A 153 -2.33 8.60 -13.26
C LEU A 153 -2.10 9.19 -14.67
N SER A 154 -1.64 8.38 -15.62
CA SER A 154 -1.43 8.82 -17.01
C SER A 154 -2.75 9.27 -17.66
N VAL A 155 -3.80 8.45 -17.55
CA VAL A 155 -5.12 8.76 -18.11
C VAL A 155 -5.72 9.99 -17.45
N PHE A 156 -5.59 10.10 -16.13
CA PHE A 156 -6.05 11.26 -15.39
C PHE A 156 -5.32 12.53 -15.83
N GLY A 157 -4.00 12.43 -16.04
CA GLY A 157 -3.18 13.48 -16.63
C GLY A 157 -3.71 13.94 -17.99
N ASP A 158 -4.03 13.00 -18.88
CA ASP A 158 -4.60 13.29 -20.21
C ASP A 158 -5.96 14.00 -20.13
N ILE A 159 -6.85 13.57 -19.21
CA ILE A 159 -8.14 14.23 -18.96
C ILE A 159 -7.92 15.69 -18.55
N VAL A 160 -7.00 15.94 -17.61
CA VAL A 160 -6.69 17.29 -17.14
C VAL A 160 -6.04 18.14 -18.25
N VAL A 161 -5.10 17.58 -19.04
CA VAL A 161 -4.54 18.28 -20.23
C VAL A 161 -5.66 18.70 -21.17
N ARG A 162 -6.62 17.80 -21.45
CA ARG A 162 -7.73 18.08 -22.37
C ARG A 162 -8.61 19.21 -21.85
N LEU A 163 -8.98 19.18 -20.57
CA LEU A 163 -9.76 20.25 -19.94
C LEU A 163 -9.04 21.61 -20.03
N GLN A 164 -7.73 21.63 -19.73
CA GLN A 164 -6.89 22.83 -19.85
C GLN A 164 -6.83 23.34 -21.29
N ARG A 165 -6.62 22.44 -22.26
CA ARG A 165 -6.54 22.77 -23.70
C ARG A 165 -7.83 23.38 -24.23
N LEU A 166 -8.98 22.87 -23.76
CA LEU A 166 -10.31 23.38 -24.14
C LEU A 166 -10.74 24.59 -23.29
N LYS A 167 -9.90 25.08 -22.38
CA LYS A 167 -10.18 26.19 -21.45
C LYS A 167 -11.47 25.97 -20.64
N LEU A 168 -11.78 24.71 -20.33
CA LEU A 168 -12.93 24.33 -19.52
C LEU A 168 -12.60 24.48 -18.02
N PRO A 169 -13.60 24.76 -17.16
CA PRO A 169 -13.37 24.89 -15.73
C PRO A 169 -12.94 23.56 -15.11
N ILE A 170 -11.87 23.60 -14.31
CA ILE A 170 -11.37 22.45 -13.55
C ILE A 170 -11.62 22.70 -12.07
N SER A 171 -12.27 21.75 -11.42
CA SER A 171 -12.61 21.78 -10.02
C SER A 171 -11.36 21.53 -9.16
N ARG A 172 -11.29 22.15 -7.99
CA ARG A 172 -10.22 21.87 -7.01
C ARG A 172 -10.21 20.41 -6.56
N GLY A 173 -11.38 19.75 -6.47
CA GLY A 173 -11.48 18.33 -6.14
C GLY A 173 -10.81 17.43 -7.18
N THR A 174 -10.87 17.81 -8.45
CA THR A 174 -10.12 17.13 -9.53
C THR A 174 -8.62 17.29 -9.33
N TYR A 175 -8.11 18.49 -9.02
CA TYR A 175 -6.69 18.64 -8.71
C TYR A 175 -6.26 17.87 -7.46
N GLY A 176 -7.09 17.85 -6.41
CA GLY A 176 -6.86 17.05 -5.20
C GLY A 176 -6.74 15.56 -5.49
N LEU A 177 -7.67 15.00 -6.28
CA LEU A 177 -7.60 13.61 -6.74
C LEU A 177 -6.36 13.32 -7.59
N GLY A 178 -5.93 14.27 -8.42
CA GLY A 178 -4.67 14.17 -9.16
C GLY A 178 -3.44 14.12 -8.25
N MET A 179 -3.44 14.93 -7.17
CA MET A 179 -2.39 14.88 -6.15
C MET A 179 -2.39 13.55 -5.40
N GLU A 180 -3.56 13.01 -5.04
CA GLU A 180 -3.68 11.70 -4.38
C GLU A 180 -3.10 10.57 -5.25
N LEU A 181 -3.43 10.54 -6.55
CA LEU A 181 -2.86 9.56 -7.49
C LEU A 181 -1.37 9.77 -7.75
N ALA A 182 -0.91 11.02 -7.79
CA ALA A 182 0.52 11.32 -7.94
C ALA A 182 1.32 10.90 -6.70
N ALA A 183 0.75 11.08 -5.50
CA ALA A 183 1.31 10.63 -4.24
C ALA A 183 1.42 9.10 -4.17
N GLU A 184 0.36 8.38 -4.56
CA GLU A 184 0.33 6.91 -4.64
C GLU A 184 1.43 6.35 -5.58
N ASN A 185 1.81 7.10 -6.62
CA ASN A 185 2.86 6.70 -7.56
C ASN A 185 4.24 7.30 -7.24
N LEU A 186 4.36 8.12 -6.19
CA LEU A 186 5.55 8.95 -5.89
C LEU A 186 6.06 9.76 -7.11
N SER A 187 5.15 10.25 -7.95
CA SER A 187 5.50 11.04 -9.13
C SER A 187 5.60 12.53 -8.79
N SER A 188 6.82 13.01 -8.52
CA SER A 188 7.08 14.43 -8.19
C SER A 188 6.59 15.39 -9.27
N VAL A 189 6.84 15.09 -10.54
CA VAL A 189 6.43 15.94 -11.68
C VAL A 189 4.91 16.05 -11.79
N ALA A 190 4.19 14.93 -11.66
CA ALA A 190 2.73 14.95 -11.70
C ALA A 190 2.15 15.67 -10.47
N PHE A 191 2.75 15.43 -9.30
CA PHE A 191 2.37 16.08 -8.05
C PHE A 191 2.47 17.61 -8.15
N ASN A 192 3.63 18.14 -8.56
CA ASN A 192 3.85 19.58 -8.75
C ASN A 192 2.81 20.18 -9.70
N ARG A 193 2.58 19.52 -10.83
CA ARG A 193 1.63 19.97 -11.84
C ARG A 193 0.22 20.11 -11.28
N PHE A 194 -0.26 19.11 -10.54
CA PHE A 194 -1.60 19.16 -9.94
C PHE A 194 -1.68 20.14 -8.78
N PHE A 195 -0.62 20.22 -7.96
CA PHE A 195 -0.53 21.15 -6.84
C PHE A 195 -0.55 22.62 -7.29
N THR A 196 0.22 22.96 -8.33
CA THR A 196 0.20 24.30 -8.94
C THR A 196 -1.20 24.67 -9.47
N GLY A 197 -1.89 23.70 -10.10
CA GLY A 197 -3.28 23.88 -10.55
C GLY A 197 -4.27 24.06 -9.40
N PHE A 198 -4.06 23.33 -8.30
CA PHE A 198 -4.84 23.42 -7.07
C PHE A 198 -4.75 24.82 -6.44
N ILE A 199 -3.53 25.34 -6.28
CA ILE A 199 -3.29 26.66 -5.67
C ILE A 199 -3.92 27.79 -6.49
N ARG A 200 -3.76 27.75 -7.82
CA ARG A 200 -4.27 28.80 -8.73
C ARG A 200 -5.80 28.86 -8.83
N SER A 201 -6.51 27.84 -8.35
CA SER A 201 -7.97 27.78 -8.45
C SER A 201 -8.65 28.69 -7.39
N PRO A 202 -9.73 29.42 -7.67
CA PRO A 202 -10.20 30.53 -6.80
C PRO A 202 -11.08 30.16 -5.58
N LYS A 203 -11.47 28.89 -5.36
CA LYS A 203 -12.37 28.50 -4.24
C LYS A 203 -11.59 28.21 -2.95
N ARG A 204 -12.12 28.53 -1.75
CA ARG A 204 -11.49 28.18 -0.46
C ARG A 204 -11.22 26.67 -0.34
N VAL A 205 -10.11 26.33 0.30
CA VAL A 205 -9.54 24.99 0.48
C VAL A 205 -10.53 24.10 1.24
N GLN A 206 -10.80 22.89 0.73
CA GLN A 206 -11.31 21.81 1.57
C GLN A 206 -10.10 21.06 2.10
N ILE A 207 -9.80 21.26 3.38
CA ILE A 207 -8.67 20.67 4.12
C ILE A 207 -8.57 19.14 3.94
N LYS A 208 -9.72 18.47 3.73
CA LYS A 208 -9.83 17.02 3.56
C LYS A 208 -8.96 16.42 2.45
N HIS A 209 -8.83 17.09 1.30
CA HIS A 209 -7.98 16.55 0.21
C HIS A 209 -6.49 16.58 0.58
N LEU A 210 -6.07 17.58 1.35
CA LEU A 210 -4.68 17.69 1.76
C LEU A 210 -4.32 16.64 2.81
N HIS A 211 -5.25 16.33 3.72
CA HIS A 211 -5.12 15.21 4.64
C HIS A 211 -4.84 13.90 3.91
N ASN A 212 -5.72 13.55 2.96
CA ASN A 212 -5.57 12.32 2.18
C ASN A 212 -4.24 12.29 1.44
N VAL A 213 -3.82 13.41 0.85
CA VAL A 213 -2.57 13.49 0.09
C VAL A 213 -1.36 13.28 0.99
N VAL A 214 -1.30 13.94 2.15
CA VAL A 214 -0.21 13.77 3.12
C VAL A 214 -0.19 12.34 3.67
N GLN A 215 -1.36 11.78 3.99
CA GLN A 215 -1.48 10.40 4.45
C GLN A 215 -1.01 9.42 3.37
N MET A 216 -1.45 9.58 2.12
CA MET A 216 -1.03 8.73 0.99
C MET A 216 0.48 8.84 0.74
N LEU A 217 1.06 10.04 0.79
CA LEU A 217 2.51 10.24 0.70
C LEU A 217 3.23 9.49 1.82
N TYR A 218 2.78 9.66 3.06
CA TYR A 218 3.35 8.97 4.22
C TYR A 218 3.31 7.45 4.07
N GLU A 219 2.13 6.88 3.78
CA GLU A 219 1.95 5.43 3.60
C GLU A 219 2.82 4.88 2.46
N THR A 220 2.81 5.56 1.30
CA THR A 220 3.53 5.10 0.10
C THR A 220 5.05 5.19 0.29
N VAL A 221 5.56 6.29 0.85
CA VAL A 221 7.00 6.44 1.14
C VAL A 221 7.44 5.42 2.19
N HIS A 222 6.64 5.20 3.24
CA HIS A 222 6.95 4.21 4.26
C HIS A 222 7.01 2.80 3.66
N GLN A 223 6.07 2.43 2.79
CA GLN A 223 6.07 1.15 2.09
C GLN A 223 7.31 0.99 1.19
N GLU A 224 7.62 2.00 0.38
CA GLU A 224 8.77 1.94 -0.54
C GLU A 224 10.12 1.84 0.20
N LEU A 225 10.26 2.51 1.35
CA LEU A 225 11.45 2.36 2.20
C LEU A 225 11.51 1.02 2.92
N PHE A 226 10.37 0.39 3.18
CA PHE A 226 10.32 -0.97 3.70
C PHE A 226 10.77 -1.98 2.63
N GLU A 227 10.24 -1.86 1.40
CA GLU A 227 10.61 -2.71 0.27
C GLU A 227 12.06 -2.49 -0.18
N ASN A 228 12.52 -1.24 -0.16
CA ASN A 228 13.86 -0.83 -0.56
C ASN A 228 14.43 0.21 0.43
N PRO A 229 15.21 -0.24 1.44
CA PRO A 229 15.84 0.65 2.43
C PRO A 229 16.79 1.71 1.84
N HIS A 230 17.25 1.52 0.61
CA HIS A 230 18.15 2.44 -0.10
C HIS A 230 17.43 3.32 -1.13
N TYR A 231 16.09 3.38 -1.08
CA TYR A 231 15.31 4.24 -1.95
C TYR A 231 15.69 5.72 -1.76
N ASP A 232 15.99 6.39 -2.87
CA ASP A 232 16.37 7.80 -2.84
C ASP A 232 15.13 8.70 -2.66
N THR A 233 14.98 9.24 -1.45
CA THR A 233 13.89 10.14 -1.06
C THR A 233 14.18 11.61 -1.37
N THR A 234 15.39 11.96 -1.83
CA THR A 234 15.81 13.36 -2.00
C THR A 234 14.92 14.13 -2.98
N HIS A 235 14.49 13.49 -4.06
CA HIS A 235 13.59 14.11 -5.05
C HIS A 235 12.20 14.44 -4.48
N ILE A 236 11.66 13.58 -3.62
CA ILE A 236 10.36 13.79 -2.98
C ILE A 236 10.48 14.89 -1.93
N LEU A 237 11.55 14.84 -1.15
CA LEU A 237 11.84 15.87 -0.15
C LEU A 237 12.02 17.24 -0.80
N ALA A 238 12.76 17.32 -1.91
CA ALA A 238 12.96 18.55 -2.66
C ALA A 238 11.64 19.12 -3.22
N GLU A 239 10.69 18.27 -3.60
CA GLU A 239 9.39 18.74 -4.08
C GLU A 239 8.50 19.26 -2.92
N ILE A 240 8.58 18.63 -1.75
CA ILE A 240 7.72 18.97 -0.59
C ILE A 240 8.25 20.18 0.18
N THR A 241 9.54 20.18 0.53
CA THR A 241 10.21 21.21 1.33
C THR A 241 11.15 22.05 0.48
N GLY A 242 11.74 21.44 -0.54
CA GLY A 242 12.80 21.97 -1.38
C GLY A 242 14.08 22.32 -0.66
N GLU A 243 14.38 21.52 0.36
CA GLU A 243 15.74 21.17 0.71
C GLU A 243 16.42 20.48 -0.49
N TYR A 244 17.75 20.66 -0.63
CA TYR A 244 18.59 20.04 -1.67
C TYR A 244 18.36 20.48 -3.12
N ASP A 245 17.45 21.43 -3.36
CA ASP A 245 17.17 21.96 -4.68
C ASP A 245 18.23 23.01 -5.08
N ALA A 246 19.17 22.62 -5.95
CA ALA A 246 20.24 23.53 -6.43
C ALA A 246 19.74 24.59 -7.42
N ILE A 247 18.50 24.44 -7.93
CA ILE A 247 17.89 25.31 -8.92
C ILE A 247 16.50 25.71 -8.42
N SER A 248 16.47 26.56 -7.40
CA SER A 248 15.22 27.22 -6.99
C SER A 248 14.64 28.00 -8.17
N GLU A 249 13.66 27.45 -8.87
CA GLU A 249 12.69 28.25 -9.61
C GLU A 249 11.93 29.08 -8.56
N SER A 250 12.43 30.29 -8.33
CA SER A 250 11.90 31.27 -7.39
C SER A 250 10.49 31.71 -7.82
N GLY A 251 9.48 30.91 -7.44
CA GLY A 251 8.08 31.25 -7.72
C GLY A 251 7.05 30.15 -7.48
N ASN A 252 7.44 28.89 -7.28
CA ASN A 252 6.49 27.83 -6.96
C ASN A 252 6.28 27.73 -5.44
N ILE A 253 5.03 27.92 -5.00
CA ILE A 253 4.61 27.64 -3.62
C ILE A 253 4.72 26.13 -3.43
N ARG A 254 5.43 25.68 -2.39
CA ARG A 254 5.62 24.25 -2.07
C ARG A 254 4.56 23.75 -1.09
N LEU A 255 4.47 22.44 -0.93
CA LEU A 255 3.56 21.82 0.03
C LEU A 255 3.85 22.29 1.46
N HIS A 256 5.13 22.33 1.84
CA HIS A 256 5.56 22.83 3.14
C HIS A 256 5.11 24.28 3.37
N ASP A 257 5.39 25.19 2.44
CA ASP A 257 5.02 26.61 2.57
C ASP A 257 3.51 26.79 2.70
N PHE A 258 2.75 26.01 1.94
CA PHE A 258 1.29 26.03 1.98
C PHE A 258 0.75 25.52 3.32
N LEU A 259 1.26 24.40 3.83
CA LEU A 259 0.88 23.87 5.13
C LEU A 259 1.28 24.84 6.25
N TYR A 260 2.53 25.28 6.26
CA TYR A 260 3.09 26.12 7.31
C TYR A 260 2.42 27.50 7.38
N SER A 261 2.16 28.14 6.25
CA SER A 261 1.43 29.42 6.20
C SER A 261 -0.02 29.31 6.69
N ASN A 262 -0.67 28.14 6.54
CA ASN A 262 -1.98 27.93 7.13
C ASN A 262 -1.90 27.84 8.66
N ILE A 263 -0.79 27.40 9.26
CA ILE A 263 -0.63 27.41 10.74
C ILE A 263 -0.57 28.84 11.26
N GLU A 264 0.34 29.65 10.73
CA GLU A 264 0.60 31.00 11.27
C GLU A 264 -0.63 31.90 11.18
N ASN A 265 -1.46 31.70 10.15
CA ASN A 265 -2.69 32.45 9.94
C ASN A 265 -3.87 31.89 10.76
N SER A 266 -3.78 30.66 11.26
CA SER A 266 -4.81 30.01 12.08
C SER A 266 -4.57 30.33 13.55
N GLN A 267 -4.87 31.58 13.95
CA GLN A 267 -4.81 32.03 15.35
C GLN A 267 -5.88 31.31 16.21
N GLY A 268 -5.68 30.04 16.55
CA GLY A 268 -6.42 29.32 17.59
C GLY A 268 -7.42 28.23 17.16
N GLU A 269 -7.58 27.92 15.86
CA GLU A 269 -8.49 26.85 15.37
C GLU A 269 -7.76 25.58 14.87
N ILE A 270 -6.52 25.35 15.33
CA ILE A 270 -5.67 24.22 14.87
C ILE A 270 -6.20 22.85 15.32
N HIS A 271 -7.14 22.80 16.28
CA HIS A 271 -7.72 21.57 16.80
C HIS A 271 -8.43 20.69 15.75
N THR A 272 -8.82 21.24 14.60
CA THR A 272 -9.47 20.46 13.53
C THR A 272 -8.52 19.77 12.55
N ASP A 273 -7.22 20.13 12.57
CA ASP A 273 -6.24 19.70 11.56
C ASP A 273 -5.08 18.85 12.13
N LEU A 274 -5.13 18.50 13.41
CA LEU A 274 -4.06 17.77 14.10
C LEU A 274 -3.62 16.48 13.37
N PRO A 275 -4.52 15.62 12.85
CA PRO A 275 -4.11 14.41 12.14
C PRO A 275 -3.30 14.69 10.87
N ILE A 276 -3.55 15.82 10.20
CA ILE A 276 -2.80 16.24 9.00
C ILE A 276 -1.37 16.58 9.41
N TRP A 277 -1.22 17.33 10.49
CA TRP A 277 0.08 17.74 11.02
C TRP A 277 0.90 16.57 11.50
N THR A 278 0.28 15.65 12.21
CA THR A 278 0.95 14.43 12.65
C THR A 278 1.46 13.63 11.47
N ASN A 279 0.61 13.34 10.48
CA ASN A 279 1.03 12.62 9.27
C ASN A 279 2.12 13.38 8.50
N TYR A 280 2.05 14.71 8.45
CA TYR A 280 3.06 15.54 7.80
C TYR A 280 4.41 15.49 8.54
N LEU A 281 4.41 15.59 9.87
CA LEU A 281 5.62 15.47 10.68
C LEU A 281 6.20 14.05 10.57
N CYS A 282 5.38 13.02 10.63
CA CYS A 282 5.81 11.64 10.39
C CYS A 282 6.42 11.45 9.00
N LEU A 283 5.84 12.08 7.96
CA LEU A 283 6.40 12.11 6.60
C LEU A 283 7.77 12.79 6.57
N LEU A 284 7.93 13.97 7.20
CA LEU A 284 9.21 14.67 7.29
C LEU A 284 10.27 13.87 8.06
N SER A 285 9.85 13.14 9.10
CA SER A 285 10.73 12.24 9.87
C SER A 285 11.30 11.13 9.00
N ILE A 286 10.44 10.47 8.21
CA ILE A 286 10.84 9.37 7.31
C ILE A 286 11.68 9.89 6.14
N LEU A 287 11.36 11.06 5.59
CA LEU A 287 12.16 11.72 4.55
C LEU A 287 13.49 12.30 5.08
N GLN A 288 13.77 12.19 6.39
CA GLN A 288 14.97 12.69 7.04
C GLN A 288 15.20 14.21 6.89
N SER A 289 14.11 14.97 6.78
CA SER A 289 14.17 16.43 6.78
C SER A 289 14.71 16.96 8.11
N ARG A 290 15.53 18.02 8.07
CA ARG A 290 16.16 18.57 9.29
C ARG A 290 15.54 19.89 9.71
N GLU A 291 15.69 20.93 8.90
CA GLU A 291 15.24 22.28 9.25
C GLU A 291 13.71 22.41 9.19
N PRO A 292 13.01 22.02 8.10
CA PRO A 292 11.55 22.04 8.03
C PRO A 292 10.90 21.22 9.14
N LEU A 293 11.46 20.05 9.48
CA LEU A 293 10.95 19.22 10.57
C LEU A 293 11.05 19.96 11.91
N THR A 294 12.22 20.50 12.26
CA THR A 294 12.43 21.18 13.54
C THR A 294 11.58 22.45 13.66
N ASN A 295 11.42 23.19 12.57
CA ASN A 295 10.60 24.41 12.54
C ASN A 295 9.10 24.07 12.65
N SER A 296 8.64 23.06 11.89
CA SER A 296 7.25 22.59 11.94
C SER A 296 6.92 22.01 13.32
N TRP A 297 7.84 21.27 13.93
CA TRP A 297 7.69 20.72 15.28
C TRP A 297 7.52 21.82 16.33
N LYS A 298 8.35 22.86 16.31
CA LYS A 298 8.20 24.00 17.23
C LYS A 298 6.89 24.75 17.03
N ALA A 299 6.45 24.92 15.78
CA ALA A 299 5.16 25.54 15.48
C ALA A 299 4.00 24.67 15.99
N PHE A 300 4.09 23.36 15.78
CA PHE A 300 3.14 22.37 16.26
C PHE A 300 3.03 22.37 17.78
N LEU A 301 4.16 22.39 18.51
CA LEU A 301 4.18 22.49 19.97
C LEU A 301 3.55 23.77 20.49
N LYS A 302 3.85 24.93 19.87
CA LYS A 302 3.25 26.22 20.27
C LYS A 302 1.74 26.25 20.09
N SER A 303 1.21 25.49 19.13
CA SER A 303 -0.23 25.39 18.88
C SER A 303 -0.96 24.39 19.77
N PHE A 304 -0.21 23.65 20.62
CA PHE A 304 -0.75 22.59 21.43
C PHE A 304 -1.18 23.10 22.82
N HIS A 305 -2.48 23.05 23.11
CA HIS A 305 -3.05 23.48 24.38
C HIS A 305 -4.08 22.48 24.96
N SER A 306 -4.11 21.23 24.49
CA SER A 306 -5.17 20.27 24.87
C SER A 306 -4.60 19.06 25.59
N GLU A 307 -5.10 18.81 26.81
CA GLU A 307 -4.81 17.64 27.66
C GLU A 307 -5.42 16.32 27.15
N SER A 308 -5.96 16.27 25.92
CA SER A 308 -6.59 15.04 25.42
C SER A 308 -5.54 13.98 25.06
N SER A 309 -5.78 12.74 25.51
CA SER A 309 -4.90 11.60 25.26
C SER A 309 -4.66 11.33 23.77
N SER A 310 -5.66 11.57 22.91
CA SER A 310 -5.51 11.43 21.45
C SER A 310 -4.46 12.36 20.87
N ASN A 311 -4.36 13.58 21.41
CA ASN A 311 -3.42 14.57 20.92
C ASN A 311 -1.99 14.23 21.35
N LEU A 312 -1.81 13.74 22.58
CA LEU A 312 -0.53 13.22 23.08
C LEU A 312 -0.06 12.00 22.28
N HIS A 313 -0.97 11.04 22.00
CA HIS A 313 -0.67 9.89 21.13
C HIS A 313 -0.19 10.31 19.74
N SER A 314 -0.71 11.42 19.23
CA SER A 314 -0.29 11.97 17.94
C SER A 314 1.15 12.50 17.99
N MET A 315 1.59 13.04 19.13
CA MET A 315 2.99 13.46 19.33
C MET A 315 3.92 12.25 19.45
N TYR A 316 3.52 11.24 20.24
CA TYR A 316 4.27 9.99 20.37
C TYR A 316 4.39 9.24 19.05
N SER A 317 3.41 9.37 18.15
CA SER A 317 3.49 8.83 16.78
C SER A 317 4.61 9.47 15.94
N VAL A 318 4.90 10.76 16.14
CA VAL A 318 6.04 11.44 15.48
C VAL A 318 7.37 10.96 16.05
N VAL A 319 7.45 10.76 17.38
CA VAL A 319 8.63 10.21 18.06
C VAL A 319 8.91 8.77 17.57
N LEU A 320 7.87 7.95 17.48
CA LEU A 320 7.97 6.59 16.93
C LEU A 320 8.46 6.61 15.47
N ALA A 321 7.92 7.51 14.64
CA ALA A 321 8.38 7.65 13.26
C ALA A 321 9.86 8.04 13.16
N LEU A 322 10.38 8.87 14.09
CA LEU A 322 11.80 9.21 14.16
C LEU A 322 12.67 8.03 14.61
N SER A 323 12.22 7.28 15.61
CA SER A 323 12.91 6.05 16.05
C SER A 323 13.00 5.03 14.92
N ARG A 324 11.89 4.75 14.23
CA ARG A 324 11.84 3.86 13.06
C ARG A 324 12.70 4.34 11.89
N ALA A 325 12.93 5.66 11.77
CA ALA A 325 13.83 6.25 10.78
C ALA A 325 15.32 6.24 11.21
N GLY A 326 15.65 5.64 12.36
CA GLY A 326 17.02 5.57 12.90
C GLY A 326 17.53 6.88 13.50
N ARG A 327 16.63 7.83 13.81
CA ARG A 327 16.97 9.16 14.35
C ARG A 327 16.71 9.25 15.85
N SER A 328 17.17 8.27 16.62
CA SER A 328 16.91 8.15 18.06
C SER A 328 17.30 9.40 18.86
N GLU A 329 18.39 10.09 18.49
CA GLU A 329 18.79 11.37 19.12
C GLU A 329 17.76 12.49 18.92
N THR A 330 17.15 12.57 17.73
CA THR A 330 16.10 13.58 17.47
C THR A 330 14.80 13.16 18.14
N ALA A 331 14.49 11.86 18.15
CA ALA A 331 13.32 11.31 18.82
C ALA A 331 13.35 11.63 20.32
N ALA A 332 14.48 11.42 20.99
CA ALA A 332 14.67 11.76 22.39
C ALA A 332 14.48 13.26 22.67
N LYS A 333 15.05 14.15 21.84
CA LYS A 333 14.84 15.59 21.97
C LYS A 333 13.36 15.99 21.81
N PHE A 334 12.64 15.36 20.90
CA PHE A 334 11.20 15.62 20.73
C PHE A 334 10.42 15.13 21.95
N LEU A 335 10.85 14.03 22.55
CA LEU A 335 10.27 13.50 23.78
C LEU A 335 10.54 14.43 24.98
N GLU A 336 11.75 14.98 25.09
CA GLU A 336 12.08 16.06 26.05
C GLU A 336 11.21 17.30 25.83
N ASP A 337 11.03 17.75 24.58
CA ASP A 337 10.18 18.89 24.26
C ASP A 337 8.71 18.64 24.68
N ILE A 338 8.20 17.42 24.50
CA ILE A 338 6.86 17.01 24.97
C ILE A 338 6.81 17.08 26.51
N SER A 339 7.83 16.57 27.19
CA SER A 339 7.91 16.59 28.65
C SER A 339 7.86 18.02 29.19
N ILE A 340 8.71 18.90 28.65
CA ILE A 340 8.75 20.34 29.03
C ILE A 340 7.39 21.02 28.80
N CYS A 341 6.72 20.71 27.68
CA CYS A 341 5.42 21.28 27.36
C CYS A 341 4.29 20.80 28.30
N ASN A 342 4.45 19.64 28.95
CA ASN A 342 3.48 19.06 29.87
C ASN A 342 3.95 19.09 31.34
N GLY A 343 4.80 20.06 31.70
CA GLY A 343 5.24 20.27 33.08
C GLY A 343 6.22 19.22 33.60
N ASP A 344 7.21 18.88 32.78
CA ASP A 344 8.25 17.87 33.05
C ASP A 344 7.68 16.47 33.30
N SER A 345 6.64 16.12 32.52
CA SER A 345 6.00 14.81 32.59
C SER A 345 5.54 14.32 31.22
N LEU A 346 5.42 12.99 31.06
CA LEU A 346 4.94 12.34 29.84
C LEU A 346 3.60 11.64 30.08
N PRO A 347 2.49 12.39 30.13
CA PRO A 347 1.19 11.82 30.43
C PRO A 347 0.70 10.84 29.35
N CYS A 348 0.02 9.76 29.77
CA CYS A 348 -0.59 8.76 28.90
C CYS A 348 0.39 7.97 28.01
N LEU A 349 1.69 8.02 28.27
CA LEU A 349 2.69 7.27 27.50
C LEU A 349 2.42 5.76 27.57
N THR A 350 2.05 5.26 28.74
CA THR A 350 1.69 3.84 28.97
C THR A 350 0.46 3.37 28.20
N LYS A 351 -0.44 4.29 27.84
CA LYS A 351 -1.67 4.00 27.06
C LYS A 351 -1.45 4.08 25.55
N PHE A 352 -0.25 4.46 25.12
CA PHE A 352 0.09 4.56 23.71
C PHE A 352 0.22 3.16 23.08
N PRO A 353 -0.54 2.82 22.03
CA PRO A 353 -0.58 1.45 21.48
C PRO A 353 0.78 0.88 21.05
N HIS A 354 1.73 1.74 20.66
CA HIS A 354 3.04 1.36 20.14
C HIS A 354 4.18 1.65 21.13
N ILE A 355 3.88 1.75 22.43
CA ILE A 355 4.89 2.03 23.46
C ILE A 355 6.04 1.00 23.46
N ARG A 356 5.74 -0.28 23.24
CA ARG A 356 6.73 -1.37 23.17
C ARG A 356 7.80 -1.12 22.12
N GLU A 357 7.41 -0.57 20.98
CA GLU A 357 8.35 -0.24 19.91
C GLU A 357 9.28 0.91 20.29
N ILE A 358 8.78 1.89 21.04
CA ILE A 358 9.60 2.98 21.58
C ILE A 358 10.58 2.45 22.64
N LEU A 359 10.13 1.53 23.50
CA LEU A 359 10.95 0.92 24.55
C LEU A 359 12.04 -0.01 24.00
N ASN A 360 11.89 -0.52 22.78
CA ASN A 360 12.94 -1.29 22.11
C ASN A 360 14.13 -0.44 21.66
N ASP A 361 13.98 0.89 21.59
CA ASP A 361 15.08 1.80 21.27
C ASP A 361 15.91 2.11 22.53
N SER A 362 17.10 1.52 22.61
CA SER A 362 17.98 1.66 23.78
C SER A 362 18.34 3.11 24.12
N PHE A 363 18.41 3.99 23.11
CA PHE A 363 18.77 5.39 23.33
C PHE A 363 17.58 6.15 23.94
N ILE A 364 16.37 5.93 23.43
CA ILE A 364 15.16 6.55 23.96
C ILE A 364 14.89 6.05 25.38
N CYS A 365 15.08 4.76 25.65
CA CYS A 365 14.95 4.18 26.99
C CYS A 365 15.86 4.83 28.03
N GLN A 366 17.08 5.19 27.68
CA GLN A 366 17.98 5.89 28.61
C GLN A 366 17.45 7.26 28.99
N VAL A 367 16.90 8.01 28.03
CA VAL A 367 16.36 9.35 28.26
C VAL A 367 15.02 9.28 29.00
N LEU A 368 14.19 8.27 28.72
CA LEU A 368 12.88 8.07 29.36
C LEU A 368 12.97 8.05 30.90
N VAL A 369 14.01 7.43 31.46
CA VAL A 369 14.20 7.36 32.92
C VAL A 369 14.30 8.76 33.55
N ASP A 370 14.83 9.74 32.84
CA ASP A 370 15.06 11.08 33.35
C ASP A 370 13.86 12.03 33.16
N ILE A 371 12.97 11.75 32.20
CA ILE A 371 11.91 12.68 31.75
C ILE A 371 10.49 12.22 32.09
N VAL A 372 10.31 10.96 32.48
CA VAL A 372 9.01 10.41 32.85
C VAL A 372 8.70 10.80 34.31
N GLY A 373 7.49 11.30 34.56
CA GLY A 373 7.04 11.61 35.92
C GLY A 373 6.85 10.34 36.75
N ASN A 374 6.99 10.44 38.07
CA ASN A 374 6.98 9.29 38.99
C ASN A 374 5.80 8.30 38.77
N ASP A 375 4.59 8.81 38.57
CA ASP A 375 3.39 7.97 38.42
C ASP A 375 3.39 7.17 37.09
N GLU A 376 3.82 7.79 35.98
CA GLU A 376 3.95 7.10 34.69
C GLU A 376 5.17 6.19 34.66
N TYR A 377 6.21 6.48 35.45
CA TYR A 377 7.38 5.62 35.57
C TYR A 377 7.02 4.29 36.24
N GLU A 378 6.25 4.33 37.33
CA GLU A 378 5.72 3.12 37.97
C GLU A 378 4.86 2.31 37.00
N ALA A 379 3.94 2.97 36.28
CA ALA A 379 3.10 2.31 35.30
C ALA A 379 3.90 1.74 34.08
N LEU A 380 5.00 2.37 33.67
CA LEU A 380 5.91 1.81 32.65
C LEU A 380 6.65 0.58 33.16
N LEU A 381 7.06 0.57 34.43
CA LEU A 381 7.67 -0.60 35.04
C LEU A 381 6.68 -1.75 35.13
N GLU A 382 5.44 -1.49 35.57
CA GLU A 382 4.36 -2.47 35.57
C GLU A 382 4.12 -3.04 34.18
N LEU A 383 4.04 -2.18 33.15
CA LEU A 383 3.88 -2.61 31.75
C LEU A 383 5.05 -3.50 31.30
N THR A 384 6.29 -3.12 31.64
CA THR A 384 7.50 -3.86 31.24
C THR A 384 7.56 -5.23 31.94
N VAL A 385 7.20 -5.28 33.22
CA VAL A 385 7.11 -6.52 33.99
C VAL A 385 6.02 -7.42 33.41
N ASP A 386 4.83 -6.89 33.14
CA ASP A 386 3.73 -7.64 32.50
C ASP A 386 4.12 -8.17 31.11
N ASP A 387 4.86 -7.40 30.31
CA ASP A 387 5.39 -7.87 29.03
C ASP A 387 6.42 -9.01 29.21
N ILE A 388 7.30 -8.92 30.21
CA ILE A 388 8.26 -10.00 30.54
C ILE A 388 7.50 -11.25 31.01
N GLU A 389 6.51 -11.09 31.89
CA GLU A 389 5.68 -12.18 32.39
C GLU A 389 4.94 -12.89 31.25
N ARG A 390 4.30 -12.14 30.34
CA ARG A 390 3.60 -12.71 29.18
C ARG A 390 4.52 -13.49 28.25
N ARG A 391 5.75 -13.03 28.02
CA ARG A 391 6.77 -13.76 27.22
C ARG A 391 7.27 -15.02 27.92
N LEU A 392 7.18 -15.08 29.25
CA LEU A 392 7.50 -16.26 30.05
C LEU A 392 6.28 -17.19 30.25
N GLY A 393 5.06 -16.77 29.85
CA GLY A 393 3.84 -17.55 30.06
C GLY A 393 3.32 -17.47 31.51
N LEU A 394 3.66 -16.39 32.21
CA LEU A 394 3.36 -16.14 33.62
C LEU A 394 2.39 -14.98 33.78
N GLN A 395 1.70 -14.93 34.92
CA GLN A 395 0.86 -13.81 35.33
C GLN A 395 0.91 -13.62 36.85
N TRP A 396 0.97 -12.37 37.30
CA TRP A 396 0.77 -12.02 38.71
C TRP A 396 -0.71 -12.15 39.12
N VAL A 397 -1.01 -13.01 40.11
CA VAL A 397 -2.38 -13.21 40.60
C VAL A 397 -2.47 -12.86 42.07
N LYS A 398 -3.38 -11.94 42.39
CA LYS A 398 -3.80 -11.69 43.77
C LYS A 398 -4.74 -12.82 44.21
N THR A 399 -4.25 -13.75 45.03
CA THR A 399 -5.12 -14.80 45.56
C THR A 399 -6.14 -14.20 46.54
N GLN A 400 -7.25 -14.90 46.76
CA GLN A 400 -8.29 -14.47 47.71
C GLN A 400 -7.82 -14.46 49.17
N GLN A 401 -6.61 -14.97 49.45
CA GLN A 401 -6.00 -14.91 50.77
C GLN A 401 -5.13 -13.65 50.89
N PRO A 402 -5.28 -12.86 51.97
CA PRO A 402 -4.66 -11.54 52.11
C PRO A 402 -3.12 -11.53 52.24
N GLU A 403 -2.44 -12.69 52.14
CA GLU A 403 -0.99 -12.81 52.35
C GLU A 403 -0.24 -13.61 51.26
N SER A 404 -0.89 -14.00 50.16
CA SER A 404 -0.22 -14.75 49.08
C SER A 404 -0.45 -14.07 47.74
N GLU A 405 0.40 -13.10 47.43
CA GLU A 405 0.59 -12.65 46.06
C GLU A 405 1.66 -13.54 45.43
N ALA A 406 1.34 -14.19 44.32
CA ALA A 406 2.24 -15.13 43.66
C ALA A 406 2.11 -15.04 42.14
N HIS A 407 3.20 -15.33 41.43
CA HIS A 407 3.10 -15.63 40.01
C HIS A 407 2.35 -16.96 39.85
N SER A 408 1.61 -17.09 38.76
CA SER A 408 0.98 -18.33 38.32
C SER A 408 1.17 -18.48 36.81
N SER A 409 1.03 -19.70 36.29
CA SER A 409 1.00 -19.90 34.85
C SER A 409 -0.26 -19.24 34.25
N ILE A 410 -0.14 -18.65 33.05
CA ILE A 410 -1.29 -18.16 32.29
C ILE A 410 -2.24 -19.31 31.94
N THR A 411 -1.70 -20.53 31.75
CA THR A 411 -2.48 -21.69 31.33
C THR A 411 -3.46 -22.13 32.43
N PRO A 412 -4.78 -22.10 32.18
CA PRO A 412 -5.77 -22.51 33.16
C PRO A 412 -5.62 -23.98 33.55
N GLY A 413 -5.51 -24.28 34.84
CA GLY A 413 -5.40 -25.66 35.34
C GLY A 413 -4.02 -26.29 35.16
N SER A 414 -2.99 -25.49 34.87
CA SER A 414 -1.59 -25.92 34.97
C SER A 414 -1.32 -26.57 36.34
N LEU A 415 -0.46 -27.59 36.37
CA LEU A 415 0.04 -28.19 37.62
C LEU A 415 0.72 -27.16 38.53
N TRP A 416 1.08 -26.02 37.96
CA TRP A 416 1.77 -24.91 38.61
C TRP A 416 0.81 -23.75 38.89
N SER A 417 -0.02 -23.90 39.93
CA SER A 417 -1.09 -22.95 40.25
C SER A 417 -0.64 -21.69 41.01
N SER A 418 0.51 -21.72 41.69
CA SER A 418 1.06 -20.58 42.46
C SER A 418 2.52 -20.83 42.85
N PHE A 419 3.43 -19.93 42.47
CA PHE A 419 4.85 -19.99 42.88
C PHE A 419 5.07 -19.09 44.09
N GLU A 420 5.13 -19.67 45.29
CA GLU A 420 5.58 -18.94 46.49
C GLU A 420 7.11 -19.07 46.69
N ASP A 421 7.65 -20.29 46.62
CA ASP A 421 9.08 -20.60 46.90
C ASP A 421 9.76 -21.51 45.86
N GLN A 422 9.12 -21.72 44.70
CA GLN A 422 9.67 -22.57 43.64
C GLN A 422 10.47 -21.72 42.63
N PRO A 423 11.65 -22.17 42.18
CA PRO A 423 12.38 -21.46 41.14
C PRO A 423 11.57 -21.47 39.85
N LEU A 424 11.43 -20.29 39.22
CA LEU A 424 10.73 -20.11 37.94
C LEU A 424 11.33 -20.99 36.83
N ILE A 425 12.62 -21.33 36.97
CA ILE A 425 13.38 -22.16 36.04
C ILE A 425 13.93 -23.35 36.82
N THR A 426 13.54 -24.57 36.45
CA THR A 426 14.13 -25.79 37.03
C THR A 426 15.45 -26.14 36.34
N ILE A 427 16.28 -26.96 37.00
CA ILE A 427 17.57 -27.44 36.46
C ILE A 427 17.37 -28.24 35.17
N ASP A 428 16.20 -28.84 35.00
CA ASP A 428 15.83 -29.64 33.82
C ASP A 428 15.32 -28.78 32.65
N GLY A 429 15.23 -27.45 32.84
CA GLY A 429 14.71 -26.52 31.83
C GLY A 429 13.19 -26.41 31.80
N ASP A 430 12.48 -27.28 32.54
CA ASP A 430 11.04 -27.20 32.70
C ASP A 430 10.67 -25.96 33.51
N CYS A 431 9.89 -25.09 32.90
CA CYS A 431 9.41 -23.86 33.51
C CYS A 431 7.89 -23.80 33.33
N ALA A 432 7.20 -23.35 34.36
CA ALA A 432 5.77 -23.16 34.21
C ALA A 432 5.46 -22.02 33.23
N GLY A 433 4.47 -22.24 32.36
CA GLY A 433 4.10 -21.29 31.33
C GLY A 433 4.80 -21.51 29.98
N TYR A 434 5.84 -22.34 29.89
CA TYR A 434 6.53 -22.59 28.61
C TYR A 434 5.63 -23.26 27.57
N ASP A 435 4.72 -24.14 28.03
CA ASP A 435 3.72 -24.78 27.18
C ASP A 435 2.63 -23.80 26.69
N ASP A 436 2.59 -22.57 27.22
CA ASP A 436 1.52 -21.64 26.93
C ASP A 436 1.73 -20.92 25.58
N PRO A 437 0.81 -21.07 24.61
CA PRO A 437 0.88 -20.41 23.31
C PRO A 437 0.84 -18.88 23.37
N SER A 438 0.42 -18.30 24.49
CA SER A 438 0.46 -16.84 24.69
C SER A 438 1.88 -16.28 24.66
N ARG A 439 2.91 -17.09 24.97
CA ARG A 439 4.33 -16.72 24.81
C ARG A 439 4.67 -16.38 23.36
N LEU A 440 4.29 -17.26 22.44
CA LEU A 440 4.48 -17.06 21.00
C LEU A 440 3.80 -15.77 20.54
N PHE A 441 2.59 -15.50 21.02
CA PHE A 441 1.87 -14.30 20.64
C PHE A 441 2.50 -13.02 21.22
N ALA A 442 2.90 -13.05 22.49
CA ALA A 442 3.60 -11.92 23.12
C ALA A 442 4.90 -11.58 22.38
N GLU A 443 5.65 -12.60 21.94
CA GLU A 443 6.87 -12.38 21.15
C GLU A 443 6.54 -11.86 19.74
N LEU A 444 5.45 -12.30 19.10
CA LEU A 444 5.00 -11.76 17.81
C LEU A 444 4.67 -10.27 17.88
N GLU A 445 4.00 -9.81 18.95
CA GLU A 445 3.66 -8.39 19.13
C GLU A 445 4.88 -7.48 19.23
N ILE A 446 5.99 -7.99 19.79
CA ILE A 446 7.20 -7.22 20.04
C ILE A 446 8.16 -7.32 18.85
N SER A 447 8.39 -8.54 18.37
CA SER A 447 9.45 -8.88 17.44
C SER A 447 8.96 -9.12 16.01
N GLY A 448 7.65 -9.33 15.78
CA GLY A 448 7.12 -9.73 14.47
C GLY A 448 7.29 -8.67 13.37
N CYS A 449 7.34 -7.38 13.72
CA CYS A 449 7.63 -6.28 12.80
C CYS A 449 9.12 -5.89 12.78
N SER A 450 9.96 -6.63 13.49
CA SER A 450 11.39 -6.30 13.61
C SER A 450 12.13 -6.41 12.28
N ARG A 451 13.15 -5.55 12.12
CA ARG A 451 14.15 -5.62 11.05
C ARG A 451 15.41 -6.41 11.44
N SER A 452 15.41 -7.03 12.62
CA SER A 452 16.52 -7.88 13.09
C SER A 452 16.23 -9.35 12.77
N PRO A 453 17.09 -10.02 11.97
CA PRO A 453 16.97 -11.46 11.74
C PRO A 453 16.96 -12.26 13.05
N ASP A 454 17.70 -11.83 14.07
CA ASP A 454 17.82 -12.53 15.33
C ASP A 454 16.52 -12.45 16.15
N GLN A 455 15.82 -11.31 16.12
CA GLN A 455 14.52 -11.16 16.78
C GLN A 455 13.43 -11.97 16.08
N LEU A 456 13.45 -12.03 14.74
CA LEU A 456 12.56 -12.93 14.00
C LEU A 456 12.90 -14.41 14.22
N GLY A 457 14.19 -14.72 14.41
CA GLY A 457 14.66 -16.06 14.76
C GLY A 457 14.07 -16.59 16.06
N GLN A 458 13.91 -15.73 17.08
CA GLN A 458 13.27 -16.10 18.35
C GLN A 458 11.82 -16.55 18.14
N ILE A 459 11.08 -15.92 17.22
CA ILE A 459 9.73 -16.34 16.86
C ILE A 459 9.76 -17.73 16.20
N VAL A 460 10.75 -18.00 15.34
CA VAL A 460 10.91 -19.32 14.71
C VAL A 460 11.16 -20.41 15.75
N GLU A 461 11.99 -20.14 16.75
CA GLU A 461 12.26 -21.07 17.85
C GLU A 461 10.97 -21.37 18.64
N LEU A 462 10.19 -20.35 18.99
CA LEU A 462 8.88 -20.52 19.64
C LEU A 462 7.88 -21.29 18.77
N LEU A 463 7.90 -21.10 17.45
CA LEU A 463 7.06 -21.90 16.54
C LEU A 463 7.42 -23.39 16.55
N HIS A 464 8.69 -23.74 16.81
CA HIS A 464 9.09 -25.14 16.97
C HIS A 464 8.65 -25.71 18.33
N GLU A 465 8.69 -24.89 19.39
CA GLU A 465 8.21 -25.28 20.73
C GLU A 465 6.70 -25.58 20.73
N HIS A 466 5.92 -24.81 19.97
CA HIS A 466 4.45 -24.92 19.94
C HIS A 466 3.90 -25.68 18.71
N ASP A 467 4.74 -26.43 18.00
CA ASP A 467 4.30 -27.17 16.81
C ASP A 467 3.17 -28.15 17.15
N GLY A 468 2.03 -28.01 16.48
CA GLY A 468 0.84 -28.84 16.66
C GLY A 468 -0.12 -28.42 17.78
N SER A 469 0.15 -27.35 18.55
CA SER A 469 -0.78 -26.84 19.58
C SER A 469 -1.86 -25.95 18.95
N GLY A 470 -2.97 -26.53 18.50
CA GLY A 470 -4.03 -25.79 17.80
C GLY A 470 -4.78 -24.78 18.69
N LEU A 471 -4.86 -23.53 18.23
CA LEU A 471 -5.48 -22.38 18.91
C LEU A 471 -6.69 -21.88 18.14
N GLU A 472 -7.83 -21.71 18.79
CA GLU A 472 -9.00 -21.13 18.12
C GLU A 472 -8.77 -19.65 17.78
N VAL A 473 -9.15 -19.25 16.56
CA VAL A 473 -9.03 -17.88 16.08
C VAL A 473 -10.37 -17.36 15.57
N ILE A 474 -10.54 -16.05 15.68
CA ILE A 474 -11.70 -15.33 15.17
C ILE A 474 -11.32 -14.72 13.82
N SER A 475 -12.17 -14.94 12.82
CA SER A 475 -12.06 -14.28 11.52
C SER A 475 -12.85 -12.97 11.51
N GLN A 476 -12.22 -11.90 11.02
CA GLN A 476 -12.92 -10.66 10.65
C GLN A 476 -13.44 -10.81 9.22
N SER A 477 -14.47 -11.64 9.05
CA SER A 477 -15.08 -11.82 7.74
C SER A 477 -16.30 -10.90 7.56
N GLN A 478 -16.45 -10.36 6.36
CA GLN A 478 -17.64 -9.61 5.93
C GLN A 478 -18.81 -10.52 5.52
N PHE A 479 -18.67 -11.85 5.62
CA PHE A 479 -19.70 -12.79 5.17
C PHE A 479 -20.91 -12.80 6.11
N THR A 480 -22.10 -12.65 5.52
CA THR A 480 -23.41 -12.62 6.20
C THR A 480 -24.01 -14.01 6.45
N GLY A 481 -23.18 -15.02 6.73
CA GLY A 481 -23.60 -16.43 6.92
C GLY A 481 -23.00 -17.11 8.16
N ASN A 482 -23.32 -18.40 8.36
CA ASN A 482 -22.67 -19.23 9.37
C ASN A 482 -21.21 -19.48 8.95
N LEU A 483 -20.29 -18.66 9.46
CA LEU A 483 -18.86 -18.83 9.25
C LEU A 483 -18.38 -20.11 9.94
N PRO A 484 -17.47 -20.89 9.31
CA PRO A 484 -16.81 -21.98 10.01
C PRO A 484 -15.98 -21.43 11.17
N ARG A 485 -15.76 -22.28 12.17
CA ARG A 485 -14.77 -22.03 13.21
C ARG A 485 -13.39 -22.26 12.61
N PHE A 486 -12.43 -21.46 13.04
CA PHE A 486 -11.05 -21.54 12.58
C PHE A 486 -10.13 -21.86 13.75
N ARG A 487 -9.09 -22.64 13.44
CA ARG A 487 -8.04 -23.00 14.40
C ARG A 487 -6.69 -22.81 13.75
N TRP A 488 -5.87 -21.94 14.30
CA TRP A 488 -4.47 -21.80 13.92
C TRP A 488 -3.69 -22.96 14.52
N CYS A 489 -2.92 -23.67 13.70
CA CYS A 489 -1.95 -24.66 14.11
C CYS A 489 -0.56 -24.06 13.94
N PRO A 490 0.09 -23.58 15.02
CA PRO A 490 1.43 -23.03 14.95
C PRO A 490 2.39 -24.05 14.36
N GLN A 491 3.17 -23.61 13.37
CA GLN A 491 4.15 -24.42 12.70
C GLN A 491 5.13 -23.50 11.96
N HIS A 492 6.41 -23.83 11.99
CA HIS A 492 7.40 -23.10 11.19
C HIS A 492 7.28 -23.46 9.72
N SER A 493 7.11 -22.43 8.88
CA SER A 493 7.21 -22.50 7.42
C SER A 493 6.47 -23.72 6.81
N PRO A 494 5.15 -23.86 7.03
CA PRO A 494 4.37 -24.98 6.48
C PRO A 494 4.53 -25.14 4.95
N ILE A 495 4.80 -24.03 4.27
CA ILE A 495 4.99 -23.98 2.83
C ILE A 495 6.43 -23.59 2.48
N GLU A 496 7.01 -24.33 1.54
CA GLU A 496 8.33 -24.07 0.98
C GLU A 496 8.25 -23.82 -0.52
N PHE A 497 9.13 -22.97 -1.05
CA PHE A 497 9.22 -22.78 -2.50
C PHE A 497 10.14 -23.83 -3.13
N SER A 498 9.76 -24.38 -4.29
CA SER A 498 10.50 -25.42 -5.01
C SER A 498 11.97 -25.10 -5.27
N HIS A 499 12.33 -23.82 -5.40
CA HIS A 499 13.69 -23.33 -5.62
C HIS A 499 14.41 -22.84 -4.35
N SER A 500 13.77 -22.96 -3.18
CA SER A 500 14.24 -22.39 -1.91
C SER A 500 13.76 -23.25 -0.75
N GLN A 501 14.05 -24.55 -0.81
CA GLN A 501 13.66 -25.50 0.24
C GLN A 501 14.52 -25.35 1.49
N LEU A 502 13.92 -25.61 2.64
CA LEU A 502 14.62 -25.63 3.91
C LEU A 502 15.59 -26.83 3.93
N PRO A 503 16.82 -26.66 4.46
CA PRO A 503 17.71 -27.79 4.65
C PRO A 503 17.06 -28.76 5.64
N ALA A 504 17.12 -30.07 5.35
CA ALA A 504 16.54 -31.14 6.16
C ALA A 504 17.17 -31.34 7.57
N SER A 505 17.98 -30.38 8.06
CA SER A 505 18.73 -30.50 9.30
C SER A 505 18.87 -29.14 9.99
N SER A 506 18.35 -29.10 11.22
CA SER A 506 18.41 -28.09 12.26
C SER A 506 19.85 -27.75 12.70
N ASP A 507 20.65 -27.23 11.78
CA ASP A 507 21.94 -26.66 12.16
C ASP A 507 21.70 -25.22 12.63
N HIS A 508 21.34 -25.06 13.91
CA HIS A 508 21.11 -23.79 14.61
C HIS A 508 22.34 -22.85 14.57
N THR A 509 23.48 -23.32 14.05
CA THR A 509 24.68 -22.53 13.81
C THR A 509 24.58 -21.63 12.57
N ARG A 510 23.54 -21.81 11.74
CA ARG A 510 23.40 -21.10 10.47
C ARG A 510 22.72 -19.74 10.68
N LYS A 511 23.29 -18.70 10.04
CA LYS A 511 22.70 -17.35 10.01
C LYS A 511 21.26 -17.41 9.48
N TRP A 512 20.37 -16.67 10.13
CA TRP A 512 19.01 -16.47 9.67
C TRP A 512 18.99 -15.90 8.24
N THR A 513 18.28 -16.59 7.36
CA THR A 513 17.99 -16.22 5.97
C THR A 513 16.49 -16.02 5.80
N PRO A 514 16.02 -15.30 4.77
CA PRO A 514 14.58 -15.10 4.57
C PRO A 514 13.81 -16.42 4.44
N THR A 515 14.42 -17.43 3.80
CA THR A 515 13.86 -18.79 3.73
C THR A 515 13.76 -19.45 5.10
N SER A 516 14.82 -19.44 5.91
CA SER A 516 14.79 -20.04 7.26
C SER A 516 13.88 -19.29 8.24
N LEU A 517 13.59 -18.03 7.97
CA LEU A 517 12.60 -17.23 8.71
C LEU A 517 11.16 -17.42 8.20
N GLY A 518 10.96 -18.19 7.12
CA GLY A 518 9.64 -18.40 6.53
C GLY A 518 9.04 -17.14 5.91
N LEU A 519 9.86 -16.24 5.36
CA LEU A 519 9.41 -14.96 4.83
C LEU A 519 8.86 -15.10 3.41
N ILE A 520 7.65 -14.60 3.19
CA ILE A 520 6.95 -14.66 1.91
C ILE A 520 6.40 -13.29 1.54
N TRP A 521 6.31 -13.03 0.24
CA TRP A 521 5.90 -11.76 -0.32
C TRP A 521 4.67 -11.97 -1.21
N ALA A 522 3.58 -11.26 -0.92
CA ALA A 522 2.37 -11.27 -1.74
C ALA A 522 2.24 -9.94 -2.49
N ARG A 523 2.30 -10.00 -3.83
CA ARG A 523 2.19 -8.82 -4.70
C ARG A 523 0.88 -8.81 -5.47
N PRO A 524 0.14 -7.70 -5.54
CA PRO A 524 -1.12 -7.67 -6.27
C PRO A 524 -0.90 -7.94 -7.77
N LEU A 525 -1.84 -8.70 -8.35
CA LEU A 525 -1.87 -8.99 -9.78
C LEU A 525 -2.95 -8.14 -10.46
N ILE A 526 -2.54 -7.42 -11.50
CA ILE A 526 -3.45 -6.69 -12.38
C ILE A 526 -3.34 -7.28 -13.77
N ASN A 527 -4.45 -7.86 -14.27
CA ASN A 527 -4.52 -8.54 -15.57
C ASN A 527 -3.43 -9.63 -15.75
N GLY A 528 -3.07 -10.34 -14.67
CA GLY A 528 -2.05 -11.37 -14.67
C GLY A 528 -0.60 -10.86 -14.64
N ILE A 529 -0.40 -9.55 -14.52
CA ILE A 529 0.91 -8.92 -14.38
C ILE A 529 1.08 -8.47 -12.93
N VAL A 530 2.26 -8.74 -12.37
CA VAL A 530 2.62 -8.28 -11.04
C VAL A 530 2.74 -6.76 -11.05
N GLU A 531 1.98 -6.08 -10.19
CA GLU A 531 2.09 -4.64 -10.05
C GLU A 531 3.39 -4.27 -9.34
N GLY A 532 4.19 -3.41 -9.96
CA GLY A 532 5.50 -3.01 -9.43
C GLY A 532 5.46 -1.92 -8.35
N ARG A 533 4.32 -1.26 -8.15
CA ARG A 533 4.11 -0.16 -7.18
C ARG A 533 2.74 -0.25 -6.50
N GLY A 534 2.26 -1.47 -6.28
CA GLY A 534 1.01 -1.75 -5.57
C GLY A 534 1.24 -1.93 -4.07
N LYS A 535 0.17 -2.02 -3.27
CA LYS A 535 0.26 -2.42 -1.85
C LYS A 535 0.69 -3.89 -1.78
N SER A 536 1.98 -4.12 -1.62
CA SER A 536 2.54 -5.46 -1.43
C SER A 536 2.49 -5.83 0.06
N PHE A 537 2.41 -7.12 0.36
CA PHE A 537 2.42 -7.61 1.74
C PHE A 537 3.64 -8.45 2.03
N HIS A 538 4.31 -8.13 3.13
CA HIS A 538 5.52 -8.80 3.60
C HIS A 538 5.19 -9.64 4.82
N PHE A 539 5.22 -10.95 4.64
CA PHE A 539 4.66 -11.90 5.59
C PHE A 539 5.75 -12.79 6.19
N MET A 540 5.60 -13.12 7.46
CA MET A 540 6.28 -14.25 8.11
C MET A 540 5.29 -15.39 8.30
N GLN A 541 5.63 -16.60 7.86
CA GLN A 541 4.79 -17.77 8.05
C GLN A 541 4.75 -18.22 9.51
N LEU A 542 3.55 -18.44 10.04
CA LEU A 542 3.31 -18.82 11.44
C LEU A 542 2.61 -20.17 11.61
N GLY A 543 2.16 -20.81 10.53
CA GLY A 543 1.59 -22.15 10.56
C GLY A 543 0.42 -22.34 9.62
N SER A 544 -0.37 -23.39 9.84
CA SER A 544 -1.54 -23.73 9.03
C SER A 544 -2.83 -23.30 9.70
N LEU A 545 -3.90 -23.14 8.92
CA LEU A 545 -5.23 -22.87 9.43
C LEU A 545 -6.12 -24.08 9.16
N ASP A 546 -6.73 -24.60 10.21
CA ASP A 546 -7.81 -25.59 10.12
C ASP A 546 -9.17 -24.90 10.19
N MET A 547 -10.18 -25.51 9.58
CA MET A 547 -11.57 -25.08 9.64
C MET A 547 -12.52 -26.19 10.10
N GLN A 548 -13.65 -25.79 10.70
CA GLN A 548 -14.72 -26.67 11.16
C GLN A 548 -16.08 -25.97 10.94
N TYR A 549 -16.97 -26.54 10.12
CA TYR A 549 -18.30 -25.95 9.85
C TYR A 549 -19.28 -26.19 10.99
N ASN A 550 -19.25 -27.38 11.58
CA ASN A 550 -20.10 -27.76 12.72
C ASN A 550 -19.25 -28.23 13.90
N PRO A 551 -19.60 -27.89 15.15
CA PRO A 551 -18.84 -28.31 16.34
C PRO A 551 -18.67 -29.84 16.49
N THR A 552 -19.54 -30.62 15.83
CA THR A 552 -19.54 -32.08 15.83
C THR A 552 -18.65 -32.70 14.75
N GLU A 553 -18.20 -31.91 13.77
CA GLU A 553 -17.31 -32.37 12.70
C GLU A 553 -15.86 -32.39 13.15
N LYS A 554 -15.00 -33.11 12.44
CA LYS A 554 -13.56 -33.03 12.68
C LYS A 554 -13.01 -31.75 12.07
N TRP A 555 -11.99 -31.17 12.69
CA TRP A 555 -11.17 -30.15 12.06
C TRP A 555 -10.61 -30.65 10.73
N GLN A 556 -10.68 -29.81 9.71
CA GLN A 556 -10.18 -30.12 8.38
C GLN A 556 -9.22 -29.04 7.89
N PRO A 557 -8.22 -29.43 7.09
CA PRO A 557 -7.37 -28.54 6.31
C PRO A 557 -8.18 -27.45 5.60
N SER A 558 -7.76 -26.18 5.73
CA SER A 558 -8.50 -25.07 5.10
C SER A 558 -7.96 -24.64 3.74
N GLY A 559 -6.72 -25.00 3.41
CA GLY A 559 -5.95 -24.47 2.30
C GLY A 559 -5.30 -23.11 2.59
N TYR A 560 -5.45 -22.57 3.80
CA TYR A 560 -4.86 -21.30 4.23
C TYR A 560 -3.66 -21.53 5.16
N ILE A 561 -2.63 -20.70 4.98
CA ILE A 561 -1.56 -20.56 5.95
C ILE A 561 -1.77 -19.31 6.79
N VAL A 562 -1.39 -19.38 8.07
CA VAL A 562 -1.36 -18.24 8.98
C VAL A 562 -0.04 -17.51 8.83
N VAL A 563 -0.11 -16.19 8.72
CA VAL A 563 1.04 -15.30 8.51
C VAL A 563 0.96 -14.08 9.41
N TRP A 564 2.13 -13.52 9.74
CA TRP A 564 2.27 -12.20 10.35
C TRP A 564 2.61 -11.17 9.28
N ASP A 565 1.81 -10.12 9.15
CA ASP A 565 2.17 -8.94 8.36
C ASP A 565 3.22 -8.13 9.10
N ARG A 566 4.46 -8.17 8.59
CA ARG A 566 5.61 -7.48 9.18
C ARG A 566 5.50 -5.96 9.10
N GLN A 567 4.66 -5.42 8.21
CA GLN A 567 4.47 -3.99 8.07
C GLN A 567 3.33 -3.47 8.94
N SER A 568 2.21 -4.21 9.04
CA SER A 568 1.04 -3.78 9.81
C SER A 568 0.96 -4.33 11.24
N GLY A 569 1.73 -5.35 11.59
CA GLY A 569 1.69 -5.96 12.93
C GLY A 569 0.41 -6.74 13.19
N HIS A 570 -0.09 -7.42 12.16
CA HIS A 570 -1.37 -8.14 12.22
C HIS A 570 -1.25 -9.54 11.67
N MET A 571 -2.00 -10.45 12.29
CA MET A 571 -2.14 -11.82 11.83
C MET A 571 -3.16 -11.90 10.69
N ASN A 572 -2.77 -12.57 9.61
CA ASN A 572 -3.61 -12.82 8.45
C ASN A 572 -3.55 -14.31 8.09
N ALA A 573 -4.51 -14.76 7.31
CA ALA A 573 -4.54 -16.07 6.70
C ALA A 573 -4.56 -15.91 5.18
N VAL A 574 -3.65 -16.58 4.49
CA VAL A 574 -3.39 -16.43 3.06
C VAL A 574 -3.72 -17.75 2.36
N PHE A 575 -4.58 -17.74 1.34
CA PHE A 575 -5.04 -18.96 0.67
C PHE A 575 -3.99 -19.49 -0.32
N VAL A 576 -3.36 -20.61 0.01
CA VAL A 576 -2.34 -21.23 -0.86
C VAL A 576 -2.91 -22.47 -1.57
N GLY A 577 -4.10 -22.93 -1.18
CA GLY A 577 -4.76 -24.13 -1.72
C GLY A 577 -4.25 -25.44 -1.11
N THR A 578 -3.21 -25.38 -0.29
CA THR A 578 -2.66 -26.47 0.51
C THR A 578 -2.15 -25.90 1.82
N ASP A 579 -2.18 -26.71 2.88
CA ASP A 579 -1.74 -26.29 4.21
C ASP A 579 -0.28 -26.63 4.48
N HIS A 580 0.33 -27.46 3.64
CA HIS A 580 1.72 -27.86 3.77
C HIS A 580 2.32 -28.28 2.43
N GLY A 581 3.66 -28.24 2.37
CA GLY A 581 4.46 -28.82 1.30
C GLY A 581 5.15 -27.79 0.41
N VAL A 582 5.59 -28.27 -0.75
CA VAL A 582 6.37 -27.47 -1.69
C VAL A 582 5.44 -26.88 -2.74
N ILE A 583 5.48 -25.56 -2.91
CA ILE A 583 4.77 -24.83 -3.95
C ILE A 583 5.73 -24.16 -4.92
N ASP A 584 5.24 -23.85 -6.12
CA ASP A 584 5.94 -22.97 -7.04
C ASP A 584 5.58 -21.51 -6.74
N ARG A 585 6.53 -20.61 -7.05
CA ARG A 585 6.27 -19.17 -7.07
C ARG A 585 5.28 -18.86 -8.17
N GLY A 586 4.30 -18.00 -7.92
CA GLY A 586 3.29 -17.72 -8.93
C GLY A 586 2.02 -17.08 -8.42
N PRO A 587 1.02 -16.94 -9.32
CA PRO A 587 -0.31 -16.48 -8.95
C PRO A 587 -0.94 -17.43 -7.93
N MET A 588 -1.54 -16.86 -6.90
CA MET A 588 -2.31 -17.60 -5.92
C MET A 588 -3.57 -18.21 -6.56
N PRO A 589 -4.06 -19.34 -6.05
CA PRO A 589 -5.29 -19.94 -6.55
C PRO A 589 -6.49 -19.00 -6.38
N SER A 590 -7.31 -18.88 -7.43
CA SER A 590 -8.48 -17.98 -7.45
C SER A 590 -9.74 -18.58 -6.84
N ASP A 591 -9.70 -19.85 -6.45
CA ASP A 591 -10.82 -20.64 -5.92
C ASP A 591 -10.93 -20.60 -4.39
N SER A 592 -10.38 -19.55 -3.76
CA SER A 592 -10.44 -19.42 -2.30
C SER A 592 -11.90 -19.29 -1.81
N PRO A 593 -12.29 -20.03 -0.76
CA PRO A 593 -13.66 -20.02 -0.26
C PRO A 593 -14.03 -18.72 0.47
N PHE A 594 -13.04 -18.03 1.07
CA PHE A 594 -13.27 -16.86 1.94
C PHE A 594 -12.51 -15.60 1.51
N GLY A 595 -12.01 -15.58 0.28
CA GLY A 595 -11.11 -14.53 -0.22
C GLY A 595 -9.64 -14.92 -0.03
N THR A 596 -8.79 -14.32 -0.85
CA THR A 596 -7.36 -14.69 -0.99
C THR A 596 -6.56 -14.40 0.28
N ILE A 597 -6.94 -13.35 1.01
CA ILE A 597 -6.40 -12.98 2.32
C ILE A 597 -7.57 -12.74 3.27
N LEU A 598 -7.53 -13.42 4.41
CA LEU A 598 -8.50 -13.35 5.49
C LEU A 598 -7.81 -12.80 6.75
N ARG A 599 -8.38 -11.77 7.38
CA ARG A 599 -7.82 -11.28 8.64
C ARG A 599 -8.31 -12.13 9.82
N ILE A 600 -7.38 -12.54 10.68
CA ILE A 600 -7.66 -13.40 11.82
C ILE A 600 -7.03 -12.83 13.10
N ARG A 601 -7.62 -13.14 14.25
CA ARG A 601 -7.11 -12.72 15.56
C ARG A 601 -7.42 -13.74 16.63
N LEU A 602 -6.67 -13.70 17.73
CA LEU A 602 -7.04 -14.46 18.92
C LEU A 602 -8.29 -13.86 19.60
N PRO A 603 -9.13 -14.69 20.27
CA PRO A 603 -10.40 -14.24 20.84
C PRO A 603 -10.29 -13.07 21.83
N HIS A 604 -9.19 -13.02 22.58
CA HIS A 604 -8.96 -12.04 23.64
C HIS A 604 -8.46 -10.68 23.13
N MET A 605 -8.24 -10.52 21.82
CA MET A 605 -7.65 -9.30 21.25
C MET A 605 -8.72 -8.28 20.81
N PRO A 606 -8.45 -6.97 20.97
CA PRO A 606 -9.34 -5.91 20.49
C PRO A 606 -9.42 -5.88 18.96
N ASP A 607 -10.57 -5.41 18.46
CA ASP A 607 -10.87 -5.36 17.03
C ASP A 607 -10.20 -4.13 16.39
N SER A 608 -9.35 -4.34 15.37
CA SER A 608 -8.55 -3.27 14.77
C SER A 608 -8.90 -3.01 13.30
N GLY A 609 -10.11 -2.54 13.02
CA GLY A 609 -10.44 -1.83 11.76
C GLY A 609 -10.69 -2.66 10.50
N HIS A 610 -11.29 -2.03 9.50
CA HIS A 610 -11.73 -2.64 8.24
C HIS A 610 -10.63 -2.67 7.17
N TRP A 611 -10.52 -3.80 6.46
CA TRP A 611 -9.65 -3.98 5.28
C TRP A 611 -10.48 -4.09 4.00
N SER A 612 -9.88 -3.63 2.89
CA SER A 612 -10.36 -3.87 1.52
C SER A 612 -9.51 -4.96 0.89
N SER A 613 -10.13 -6.05 0.45
CA SER A 613 -9.43 -7.17 -0.19
C SER A 613 -9.13 -6.83 -1.66
N ALA A 614 -7.92 -7.15 -2.12
CA ALA A 614 -7.65 -7.32 -3.54
C ALA A 614 -7.78 -8.82 -3.85
N ASP A 615 -8.39 -9.18 -4.97
CA ASP A 615 -8.82 -10.56 -5.19
C ASP A 615 -7.67 -11.48 -5.68
N HIS A 616 -6.57 -10.93 -6.20
CA HIS A 616 -5.52 -11.72 -6.85
C HIS A 616 -4.12 -11.25 -6.48
N PHE A 617 -3.28 -12.18 -6.03
CA PHE A 617 -1.90 -11.93 -5.65
C PHE A 617 -0.95 -12.95 -6.29
N HIS A 618 0.29 -12.53 -6.47
CA HIS A 618 1.43 -13.38 -6.79
C HIS A 618 2.25 -13.61 -5.53
N LEU A 619 2.46 -14.86 -5.16
CA LEU A 619 3.26 -15.24 -4.00
C LEU A 619 4.69 -15.56 -4.42
N ASP A 620 5.66 -15.01 -3.70
CA ASP A 620 7.10 -15.23 -3.91
C ASP A 620 7.84 -15.29 -2.56
N LEU A 621 9.13 -15.66 -2.59
CA LEU A 621 10.01 -15.53 -1.44
C LEU A 621 10.29 -14.04 -1.20
N ASP A 622 10.08 -13.55 0.02
CA ASP A 622 10.47 -12.18 0.37
C ASP A 622 11.99 -12.10 0.51
N PRO A 623 12.71 -11.28 -0.26
CA PRO A 623 14.13 -11.06 -0.04
C PRO A 623 14.42 -10.31 1.26
N SER A 624 13.42 -9.60 1.82
CA SER A 624 13.47 -8.82 3.06
C SER A 624 14.76 -8.01 3.20
N LEU A 625 14.96 -7.09 2.25
CA LEU A 625 16.16 -6.24 2.19
C LEU A 625 16.32 -5.39 3.45
N ASP A 626 15.22 -5.09 4.14
CA ASP A 626 15.18 -4.40 5.42
C ASP A 626 16.04 -5.08 6.49
N LEU A 627 16.13 -6.42 6.48
CA LEU A 627 16.91 -7.22 7.42
C LEU A 627 18.43 -7.04 7.32
N TYR A 628 18.89 -6.46 6.22
CA TYR A 628 20.32 -6.26 5.93
C TYR A 628 20.74 -4.79 6.02
N SER A 629 19.80 -3.90 6.32
CA SER A 629 20.07 -2.48 6.54
C SER A 629 20.56 -2.26 7.97
N ARG A 630 21.71 -1.58 8.13
CA ARG A 630 22.25 -1.13 9.41
C ARG A 630 22.29 0.39 9.45
#